data_AF-A0A382T6P4-F1
#
_entry.id   AF-A0A382T6P4-F1
#
_cell.length_a   1.000
_cell.length_b   1.000
_cell.length_c   1.000
_cell.angle_alpha   90.00
_cell.angle_beta   90.00
_cell.angle_gamma   90.00
#
_symmetry.space_group_name_H-M   'P 1'
#
loop_
_entity.id
_entity.type
_entity.pdbx_description
1 polymer ?
#
loop_
_entity_poly.entity_id
_entity_poly.type
_entity_poly.pdbx_seq_one_letter_code
_entity_poly.pdbx_strand_id
1 'polypeptide(L)'
;MTTEVHELPEVGEIVVATISKITAHGAYATLDEYNDIQGFLHASEIAHGWVRNINKFVKEGEKKVLLVKRIKEGREEIDLSLKQVSRDQQKKKL
;
A
#
# COMPACT_ATOMS: atom_id res chain seq x y z
N MET A 1 -23.66 -18.69 -9.42
CA MET A 1 -22.72 -17.64 -9.87
C MET A 1 -21.61 -17.62 -8.86
N THR A 2 -20.50 -18.26 -9.18
CA THR A 2 -19.30 -18.34 -8.35
C THR A 2 -18.75 -16.92 -8.22
N THR A 3 -18.84 -16.34 -7.03
CA THR A 3 -18.04 -15.17 -6.68
C THR A 3 -16.59 -15.62 -6.79
N GLU A 4 -15.89 -15.17 -7.83
CA GLU A 4 -14.43 -15.26 -7.88
C GLU A 4 -13.94 -14.66 -6.56
N VAL A 5 -13.37 -15.52 -5.72
CA VAL A 5 -12.81 -15.13 -4.44
C VAL A 5 -11.53 -14.40 -4.82
N HIS A 6 -11.62 -13.10 -5.07
CA HIS A 6 -10.43 -12.28 -5.12
C HIS A 6 -9.83 -12.38 -3.71
N GLU A 7 -8.68 -13.05 -3.59
CA GLU A 7 -7.85 -13.00 -2.39
C GLU A 7 -7.45 -11.53 -2.22
N LEU A 8 -8.28 -10.79 -1.51
CA LEU A 8 -7.96 -9.47 -1.02
C LEU A 8 -7.21 -9.69 0.30
N PRO A 9 -6.11 -8.97 0.53
CA PRO A 9 -5.42 -9.02 1.81
C PRO A 9 -6.38 -8.57 2.91
N GLU A 10 -6.17 -9.01 4.15
CA GLU A 10 -7.02 -8.61 5.26
C GLU A 10 -6.69 -7.20 5.78
N VAL A 11 -7.66 -6.53 6.42
CA VAL A 11 -7.40 -5.24 7.07
C VAL A 11 -6.43 -5.44 8.24
N GLY A 12 -5.32 -4.69 8.23
CA GLY A 12 -4.22 -4.84 9.17
C GLY A 12 -3.11 -5.77 8.67
N GLU A 13 -3.30 -6.42 7.53
CA GLU A 13 -2.27 -7.25 6.92
C GLU A 13 -1.14 -6.40 6.33
N ILE A 14 0.06 -6.96 6.33
CA ILE A 14 1.24 -6.36 5.76
C ILE A 14 1.44 -6.94 4.36
N VAL A 15 1.53 -6.06 3.36
CA VAL A 15 1.63 -6.43 1.96
C VAL A 15 2.85 -5.76 1.33
N VAL A 16 3.48 -6.42 0.36
CA VAL A 16 4.51 -5.80 -0.46
C VAL A 16 3.85 -5.24 -1.71
N ALA A 17 3.96 -3.94 -1.91
CA ALA A 17 3.44 -3.29 -3.10
C ALA A 17 4.54 -2.54 -3.85
N THR A 18 4.46 -2.56 -5.17
CA THR A 18 5.37 -1.85 -6.06
C THR A 18 4.78 -0.49 -6.39
N ILE A 19 5.51 0.60 -6.16
CA ILE A 19 5.02 1.93 -6.47
C ILE A 19 4.89 2.07 -7.99
N SER A 20 3.66 2.21 -8.49
CA SER A 20 3.36 2.34 -9.91
C SER A 20 3.41 3.81 -10.36
N LYS A 21 2.90 4.72 -9.52
CA LYS A 21 2.81 6.14 -9.86
C LYS A 21 2.86 7.02 -8.64
N ILE A 22 3.59 8.12 -8.74
CA ILE A 22 3.69 9.11 -7.66
C ILE A 22 2.87 10.36 -7.99
N THR A 23 2.17 10.92 -7.01
CA THR A 23 1.36 12.14 -7.13
C THR A 23 1.65 13.12 -5.98
N ALA A 24 1.14 14.35 -6.08
CA ALA A 24 1.30 15.36 -5.02
C ALA A 24 0.58 14.97 -3.71
N HIS A 25 -0.48 14.16 -3.79
CA HIS A 25 -1.30 13.77 -2.64
C HIS A 25 -0.96 12.38 -2.08
N GLY A 26 -0.11 11.62 -2.76
CA GLY A 26 0.15 10.23 -2.41
C GLY A 26 0.90 9.47 -3.50
N ALA A 27 0.99 8.16 -3.35
CA ALA A 27 1.55 7.26 -4.35
C ALA A 27 0.60 6.07 -4.59
N TYR A 28 0.41 5.72 -5.85
CA TYR A 28 -0.24 4.48 -6.24
C TYR A 28 0.79 3.36 -6.21
N ALA A 29 0.41 2.25 -5.60
CA ALA A 29 1.21 1.04 -5.53
C ALA A 29 0.37 -0.13 -6.04
N THR A 30 0.98 -1.12 -6.68
CA THR A 30 0.33 -2.35 -7.12
C THR A 30 0.82 -3.51 -6.28
N LEU A 31 -0.11 -4.31 -5.78
CA LEU A 31 0.17 -5.49 -4.97
C LEU A 31 0.39 -6.70 -5.90
N ASP A 32 1.65 -6.95 -6.23
CA ASP A 32 2.10 -8.10 -7.06
C ASP A 32 1.68 -9.45 -6.45
N GLU A 33 1.57 -9.53 -5.12
CA GLU A 33 1.13 -10.74 -4.39
C GLU A 33 -0.38 -11.02 -4.53
N TYR A 34 -1.18 -10.03 -4.94
CA TYR A 34 -2.65 -10.11 -4.95
C TYR A 34 -3.18 -9.61 -6.30
N ASN A 35 -2.87 -10.32 -7.40
CA ASN A 35 -3.38 -10.02 -8.76
C ASN A 35 -3.21 -8.56 -9.21
N ASP A 36 -2.10 -7.91 -8.87
CA ASP A 36 -1.85 -6.50 -9.20
C ASP A 36 -2.97 -5.56 -8.73
N ILE A 37 -3.58 -5.86 -7.59
CA ILE A 37 -4.59 -4.99 -6.99
C ILE A 37 -4.01 -3.59 -6.76
N GLN A 38 -4.81 -2.57 -7.04
CA GLN A 38 -4.41 -1.19 -6.86
C GLN A 38 -4.47 -0.78 -5.39
N GLY A 39 -3.34 -0.31 -4.90
CA GLY A 39 -3.18 0.31 -3.60
C GLY A 39 -2.96 1.81 -3.71
N PHE A 40 -3.53 2.57 -2.79
CA PHE A 40 -3.31 4.00 -2.66
C PHE A 40 -2.65 4.33 -1.32
N LEU A 41 -1.47 4.93 -1.39
CA LEU A 41 -0.69 5.37 -0.24
C LEU A 41 -0.82 6.88 -0.10
N HIS A 42 -1.60 7.35 0.86
CA HIS A 42 -1.81 8.77 1.08
C HIS A 42 -0.54 9.45 1.64
N ALA A 43 -0.26 10.69 1.24
CA ALA A 43 0.94 11.41 1.69
C ALA A 43 1.05 11.53 3.22
N SER A 44 -0.08 11.67 3.91
CA SER A 44 -0.13 11.70 5.39
C SER A 44 0.23 10.36 6.05
N GLU A 45 0.14 9.26 5.30
CA GLU A 45 0.45 7.91 5.73
C GLU A 45 1.86 7.46 5.33
N ILE A 46 2.63 8.31 4.65
CA ILE A 46 4.03 8.03 4.28
C ILE A 46 4.98 8.34 5.44
N ALA A 47 4.74 9.41 6.21
CA ALA A 47 5.62 9.79 7.31
C ALA A 47 4.88 10.49 8.47
N HIS A 48 5.45 10.42 9.68
CA HIS A 48 5.08 11.29 10.81
C HIS A 48 5.62 12.71 10.57
N GLY A 49 5.01 13.47 9.66
CA GLY A 49 5.39 14.87 9.43
C GLY A 49 4.92 15.43 8.09
N TRP A 50 5.29 16.68 7.80
CA TRP A 50 5.00 17.31 6.51
C TRP A 50 5.90 16.72 5.42
N VAL A 51 5.30 15.95 4.51
CA VAL A 51 6.02 15.38 3.36
C VAL A 51 6.16 16.45 2.28
N ARG A 52 7.28 17.15 2.28
CA ARG A 52 7.58 18.20 1.29
C ARG A 52 7.92 17.64 -0.10
N ASN A 53 8.47 16.42 -0.13
CA ASN A 53 8.80 15.76 -1.39
C ASN A 53 8.66 14.23 -1.24
N ILE A 54 7.57 13.70 -1.79
CA ILE A 54 7.17 12.30 -1.67
C ILE A 54 8.18 11.38 -2.38
N ASN A 55 8.81 11.87 -3.46
CA ASN A 55 9.85 11.18 -4.24
C ASN A 55 11.10 10.79 -3.42
N LYS A 56 11.31 11.41 -2.25
CA LYS A 56 12.38 11.01 -1.33
C LYS A 56 12.05 9.78 -0.49
N PHE A 57 10.77 9.47 -0.32
CA PHE A 57 10.29 8.37 0.54
C PHE A 57 9.89 7.14 -0.26
N VAL A 58 9.38 7.37 -1.47
CA VAL A 58 8.93 6.35 -2.41
C VAL A 58 9.44 6.73 -3.80
N LYS A 59 9.82 5.73 -4.59
CA LYS A 59 10.23 5.88 -5.99
C LYS A 59 9.38 4.98 -6.86
N GLU A 60 9.08 5.43 -8.07
CA GLU A 60 8.40 4.61 -9.07
C GLU A 60 9.23 3.35 -9.36
N GLY A 61 8.58 2.18 -9.36
CA GLY A 61 9.20 0.86 -9.47
C GLY A 61 9.81 0.31 -8.17
N GLU A 62 9.81 1.06 -7.06
CA GLU A 62 10.32 0.57 -5.79
C GLU A 62 9.28 -0.31 -5.06
N LYS A 63 9.70 -1.47 -4.56
CA LYS A 63 8.85 -2.32 -3.70
C LYS A 63 8.93 -1.83 -2.26
N LYS A 64 7.77 -1.54 -1.65
CA LYS A 64 7.66 -1.17 -0.24
C LYS A 64 6.67 -2.07 0.49
N VAL A 65 7.02 -2.32 1.75
CA VAL A 65 6.15 -2.99 2.71
C VAL A 65 5.16 -1.97 3.25
N LEU A 66 3.87 -2.23 3.07
CA LEU A 66 2.77 -1.34 3.44
C LEU A 66 1.75 -2.14 4.25
N LEU A 67 1.03 -1.45 5.14
CA LEU A 67 -0.08 -2.04 5.89
C LEU A 67 -1.39 -1.71 5.21
N VAL A 68 -2.25 -2.71 5.07
CA VAL A 68 -3.62 -2.58 4.57
C VAL A 68 -4.47 -1.91 5.64
N LYS A 69 -4.87 -0.66 5.40
CA LYS A 69 -5.69 0.10 6.35
C LYS A 69 -7.17 -0.14 6.13
N ARG A 70 -7.58 -0.26 4.87
CA ARG A 70 -8.97 -0.51 4.48
C ARG A 70 -9.02 -1.06 3.06
N ILE A 71 -9.95 -1.95 2.80
CA ILE A 71 -10.20 -2.53 1.47
C ILE A 71 -11.54 -1.99 0.98
N LYS A 72 -11.61 -1.58 -0.29
CA LYS A 72 -12.87 -1.25 -0.95
C LYS A 72 -13.22 -2.38 -1.92
N GLU A 73 -14.02 -3.33 -1.46
CA GLU A 73 -14.46 -4.50 -2.23
C GLU A 73 -15.19 -4.15 -3.53
N GLY A 74 -15.75 -2.93 -3.64
CA GLY A 74 -16.44 -2.47 -4.86
C GLY A 74 -15.57 -1.75 -5.91
N ARG A 75 -14.29 -1.49 -5.63
CA ARG A 75 -13.40 -0.73 -6.55
C ARG A 75 -12.02 -1.36 -6.75
N GLU A 76 -11.76 -2.54 -6.16
CA GLU A 76 -10.44 -3.18 -6.20
C GLU A 76 -9.30 -2.21 -5.79
N GLU A 77 -9.62 -1.30 -4.86
CA GLU A 77 -8.72 -0.28 -4.37
C GLU A 77 -8.50 -0.46 -2.87
N ILE A 78 -7.23 -0.50 -2.46
CA ILE A 78 -6.81 -0.70 -1.08
C ILE A 78 -6.15 0.56 -0.55
N ASP A 79 -6.61 1.05 0.60
CA ASP A 79 -5.96 2.13 1.33
C ASP A 79 -4.75 1.56 2.08
N LEU A 80 -3.56 2.04 1.74
CA LEU A 80 -2.28 1.57 2.27
C LEU A 80 -1.65 2.62 3.17
N SER A 81 -0.91 2.15 4.18
CA SER A 81 -0.18 3.01 5.11
C SER A 81 1.24 2.50 5.34
N LEU A 82 2.24 3.37 5.14
CA LEU A 82 3.63 3.09 5.48
C LEU A 82 3.89 3.36 6.97
N LYS A 83 3.19 4.35 7.52
CA LYS A 83 3.35 4.85 8.88
C LYS A 83 2.81 3.89 9.95
N GLN A 84 1.75 3.15 9.62
CA GLN A 84 1.17 2.16 10.52
C GLN A 84 1.91 0.81 10.51
N VAL A 85 2.91 0.64 9.64
CA VAL A 85 3.78 -0.54 9.65
C VAL A 85 4.63 -0.49 10.92
N SER A 86 4.29 -1.35 11.88
CA SER A 86 5.09 -1.48 13.11
C SER A 86 6.44 -2.13 12.79
N ARG A 87 7.50 -1.77 13.53
CA ARG A 87 8.84 -2.37 13.37
C ARG A 87 8.83 -3.89 13.51
N ASP A 88 7.92 -4.41 14.33
CA ASP A 88 7.72 -5.85 14.54
C ASP A 88 7.16 -6.53 13.28
N GLN A 89 6.21 -5.85 12.63
CA GLN A 89 5.57 -6.29 11.40
C GLN A 89 6.54 -6.22 10.20
N GLN A 90 7.37 -5.17 10.15
CA GLN A 90 8.39 -5.00 9.12
C GLN A 90 9.46 -6.11 9.16
N LYS A 91 9.77 -6.65 10.35
CA LYS A 91 10.68 -7.79 10.54
C LYS A 91 10.07 -9.15 10.20
N LYS A 92 8.73 -9.25 10.15
CA LYS A 92 8.03 -10.51 9.90
C LYS A 92 7.94 -10.84 8.41
N LYS A 93 8.13 -9.85 7.53
CA LYS A 93 8.00 -9.95 6.06
C LYS A 93 9.31 -9.65 5.29
N LEU A 94 10.40 -9.32 5.98
CA LEU A 94 11.74 -9.09 5.39
C LEU A 94 12.69 -10.20 5.84
#